data_AF-A0A1L8D4J6-F1
#
_entry.id   AF-A0A1L8D4J6-F1
#
_cell.length_a   1.000
_cell.length_b   1.000
_cell.length_c   1.000
_cell.angle_alpha   90.00
_cell.angle_beta   90.00
_cell.angle_gamma   90.00
#
_symmetry.space_group_name_H-M   'P 1'
#
loop_
_entity.id
_entity.type
_entity.pdbx_description
1 polymer ?
#
loop_
_entity_poly.entity_id
_entity_poly.type
_entity_poly.pdbx_seq_one_letter_code
_entity_poly.pdbx_strand_id
1 'polypeptide(L)'
;MFKKIDHIGIAVANLEQSVKTFELFGFQVAGTEEVPEQKVKVAFFPVGETNLELLMPTDEKSAVARFLMNHGEGIHHIAFLVENLEEILAGLKEKGFNLIDEKPRIGAHGKKIAFIHPKSINGVLIELCEVVDDGE
;
A
#
# COMPACT_ATOMS: atom_id res chain seq x y z
N MET A 1 -11.69 -7.39 12.34
CA MET A 1 -11.53 -6.12 13.08
C MET A 1 -10.32 -5.35 12.53
N PHE A 2 -10.27 -4.01 12.65
CA PHE A 2 -9.08 -3.21 12.32
C PHE A 2 -8.08 -3.27 13.49
N LYS A 3 -6.81 -3.55 13.20
CA LYS A 3 -5.76 -3.71 14.22
C LYS A 3 -4.91 -2.45 14.40
N LYS A 4 -4.24 -2.04 13.32
CA LYS A 4 -3.31 -0.90 13.31
C LYS A 4 -3.15 -0.34 11.90
N ILE A 5 -2.50 0.82 11.79
CA ILE A 5 -1.92 1.26 10.52
C ILE A 5 -0.76 0.32 10.22
N ASP A 6 -0.84 -0.38 9.09
CA ASP A 6 0.22 -1.28 8.64
C ASP A 6 1.34 -0.46 8.00
N HIS A 7 1.00 0.34 7.00
CA HIS A 7 1.95 1.21 6.32
C HIS A 7 1.29 2.45 5.70
N ILE A 8 2.14 3.41 5.32
CA ILE A 8 1.79 4.56 4.48
C ILE A 8 2.59 4.44 3.18
N GLY A 9 1.88 4.27 2.07
CA GLY A 9 2.48 4.24 0.73
C GLY A 9 2.78 5.64 0.22
N ILE A 10 3.99 5.87 -0.27
CA ILE A 10 4.46 7.13 -0.82
C ILE A 10 4.93 6.88 -2.25
N ALA A 11 4.24 7.45 -3.23
CA ALA A 11 4.61 7.34 -4.63
C ALA A 11 5.86 8.19 -4.92
N VAL A 12 6.86 7.58 -5.57
CA VAL A 12 8.12 8.22 -5.96
C VAL A 12 8.49 7.87 -7.40
N ALA A 13 9.09 8.80 -8.13
CA ALA A 13 9.52 8.61 -9.51
C ALA A 13 10.87 7.87 -9.60
N ASN A 14 11.73 8.03 -8.61
CA ASN A 14 13.03 7.33 -8.54
C ASN A 14 13.25 6.76 -7.13
N LEU A 15 13.26 5.43 -7.04
CA LEU A 15 13.40 4.74 -5.75
C LEU A 15 14.77 5.00 -5.09
N GLU A 16 15.85 4.92 -5.86
CA GLU A 16 17.23 5.05 -5.34
C GLU A 16 17.50 6.45 -4.78
N GLN A 17 17.04 7.49 -5.49
CA GLN A 17 17.17 8.88 -5.03
C GLN A 17 16.29 9.15 -3.81
N SER A 18 15.08 8.60 -3.78
CA SER A 18 14.15 8.77 -2.67
C SER A 18 14.64 8.05 -1.42
N VAL A 19 15.16 6.83 -1.55
CA VAL A 19 15.79 6.10 -0.44
C VAL A 19 16.90 6.92 0.19
N LYS A 20 17.83 7.45 -0.61
CA LYS A 20 18.91 8.32 -0.12
C LYS A 20 18.37 9.55 0.62
N THR A 21 17.29 10.15 0.12
CA THR A 21 16.67 11.33 0.75
C THR A 21 16.09 10.98 2.12
N PHE A 22 15.39 9.86 2.26
CA PHE A 22 14.84 9.39 3.54
C PHE A 22 15.93 8.95 4.52
N GLU A 23 17.01 8.33 4.05
CA GLU A 23 18.18 8.00 4.86
C GLU A 23 18.88 9.27 5.39
N LEU A 24 19.03 10.30 4.55
CA LEU A 24 19.57 11.60 4.98
C LEU A 24 18.69 12.29 6.02
N PHE A 25 17.38 12.07 5.98
CA PHE A 25 16.45 12.54 7.00
C PHE A 25 16.58 11.75 8.32
N GLY A 26 17.15 10.54 8.29
CA GLY A 26 17.41 9.71 9.46
C GLY A 26 16.60 8.41 9.53
N PHE A 27 15.83 8.08 8.50
CA PHE A 27 15.17 6.78 8.41
C PHE A 27 16.17 5.68 8.01
N GLN A 28 15.87 4.44 8.36
CA GLN A 28 16.68 3.28 7.97
C GLN A 28 15.90 2.39 7.01
N VAL A 29 16.45 2.15 5.82
CA VAL A 29 15.85 1.23 4.86
C VAL A 29 16.07 -0.21 5.32
N ALA A 30 14.99 -0.98 5.42
CA ALA A 30 15.07 -2.41 5.78
C ALA A 30 15.36 -3.29 4.56
N GLY A 31 14.93 -2.87 3.37
CA GLY A 31 15.13 -3.59 2.13
C GLY A 31 14.26 -3.06 1.01
N THR A 32 14.32 -3.75 -0.13
CA THR A 32 13.46 -3.48 -1.27
C THR A 32 12.88 -4.77 -1.83
N GLU A 33 11.67 -4.70 -2.35
CA GLU A 33 10.96 -5.81 -2.99
C GLU A 33 10.36 -5.33 -4.31
N GLU A 34 10.36 -6.19 -5.33
CA GLU A 34 9.53 -5.96 -6.51
C GLU A 34 8.23 -6.72 -6.33
N VAL A 35 7.11 -6.05 -6.55
CA VAL A 35 5.76 -6.62 -6.43
C VAL A 35 5.11 -6.60 -7.82
N PRO A 36 5.34 -7.62 -8.68
CA PRO A 36 4.92 -7.60 -10.08
C PRO A 36 3.41 -7.46 -10.27
N GLU A 37 2.61 -8.04 -9.37
CA GLU A 37 1.14 -7.96 -9.42
C GLU A 37 0.63 -6.52 -9.22
N GLN A 38 1.37 -5.71 -8.47
CA GLN A 38 1.10 -4.29 -8.26
C GLN A 38 1.88 -3.39 -9.24
N LYS A 39 2.82 -3.96 -10.00
CA LYS A 39 3.70 -3.24 -10.93
C LYS A 39 4.48 -2.11 -10.26
N VAL A 40 5.03 -2.41 -9.09
CA VAL A 40 5.84 -1.48 -8.29
C VAL A 40 7.11 -2.15 -7.78
N LYS A 41 8.13 -1.34 -7.56
CA LYS A 41 9.27 -1.66 -6.71
C LYS A 41 9.12 -0.83 -5.44
N VAL A 42 9.24 -1.49 -4.29
CA VAL A 42 8.98 -0.92 -2.97
C VAL A 42 10.27 -0.87 -2.16
N ALA A 43 10.49 0.21 -1.43
CA ALA A 43 11.49 0.27 -0.36
C ALA A 43 10.79 0.48 0.99
N PHE A 44 11.19 -0.29 1.99
CA PHE A 44 10.52 -0.34 3.30
C PHE A 44 11.34 0.40 4.34
N PHE A 45 10.69 1.29 5.08
CA PHE A 45 11.26 2.03 6.19
C PHE A 45 10.42 1.80 7.46
N PRO A 46 10.84 0.90 8.35
CA PRO A 46 10.14 0.64 9.59
C PRO A 46 10.11 1.87 10.51
N VAL A 47 8.95 2.14 11.10
CA VAL A 47 8.74 3.24 12.07
C VAL A 47 7.85 2.73 13.20
N GLY A 48 8.46 2.24 14.29
CA GLY A 48 7.71 1.62 15.38
C GLY A 48 6.93 0.39 14.89
N GLU A 49 5.60 0.44 14.99
CA GLU A 49 4.72 -0.65 14.54
C GLU A 49 4.20 -0.50 13.10
N THR A 50 4.56 0.59 12.40
CA THR A 50 4.16 0.88 11.03
C THR A 50 5.36 0.92 10.08
N ASN A 51 5.12 1.06 8.79
CA ASN A 51 6.15 1.25 7.77
C ASN A 51 5.82 2.45 6.88
N LEU A 52 6.85 3.14 6.41
CA LEU A 52 6.75 3.95 5.20
C LEU A 52 7.21 3.09 4.02
N GLU A 53 6.40 3.07 2.97
CA GLU A 53 6.68 2.30 1.76
C GLU A 53 6.85 3.24 0.59
N LEU A 54 8.07 3.35 0.06
CA LEU A 54 8.32 4.14 -1.15
C LEU A 54 8.00 3.29 -2.37
N LEU A 55 7.02 3.72 -3.16
CA LEU A 55 6.46 3.00 -4.30
C LEU A 55 6.94 3.64 -5.59
N MET A 56 7.84 2.95 -6.31
CA MET A 56 8.22 3.35 -7.67
C MET A 56 7.50 2.46 -8.68
N PRO A 57 6.77 3.01 -9.67
CA PRO A 57 6.13 2.20 -10.68
C PRO A 57 7.15 1.49 -11.57
N THR A 58 6.89 0.22 -11.89
CA THR A 58 7.68 -0.55 -12.88
C THR A 58 7.00 -0.62 -14.24
N ASP A 59 5.79 -0.07 -14.36
CA ASP A 59 4.99 0.03 -15.59
C ASP A 59 4.28 1.39 -15.63
N GLU A 60 4.38 2.09 -16.76
CA GLU A 60 3.75 3.40 -17.00
C GLU A 60 2.21 3.37 -16.92
N LYS A 61 1.60 2.19 -17.06
CA LYS A 61 0.15 1.98 -16.96
C LYS A 61 -0.31 1.61 -15.54
N SER A 62 0.61 1.49 -14.59
CA SER A 62 0.29 1.15 -13.19
C SER A 62 -0.51 2.26 -12.49
N ALA A 63 -1.18 1.91 -11.38
CA ALA A 63 -1.92 2.87 -10.56
C ALA A 63 -0.99 3.97 -10.00
N VAL A 64 0.21 3.59 -9.55
CA VAL A 64 1.21 4.53 -9.03
C VAL A 64 1.74 5.46 -10.13
N ALA A 65 2.01 4.96 -11.34
CA ALA A 65 2.41 5.82 -12.46
C ALA A 65 1.33 6.85 -12.79
N ARG A 66 0.06 6.44 -12.80
CA ARG A 66 -1.07 7.36 -13.00
C ARG A 66 -1.19 8.38 -11.87
N PHE A 67 -0.95 7.98 -10.62
CA PHE A 67 -0.94 8.90 -9.49
C PHE A 67 0.15 9.96 -9.66
N LEU A 68 1.39 9.56 -9.95
CA LEU A 68 2.52 10.46 -10.17
C LEU A 68 2.25 11.46 -11.30
N MET A 69 1.67 11.00 -12.41
CA MET A 69 1.33 11.89 -13.53
C MET A 69 0.32 12.97 -13.15
N ASN A 70 -0.65 12.64 -12.29
CA ASN A 70 -1.74 13.53 -11.93
C ASN A 70 -1.43 14.43 -10.72
N HIS A 71 -0.58 13.98 -9.80
CA HIS A 71 -0.37 14.63 -8.50
C HIS A 71 1.10 14.88 -8.15
N GLY A 72 2.05 14.32 -8.90
CA GLY A 72 3.46 14.28 -8.51
C GLY A 72 3.74 13.24 -7.43
N GLU A 73 4.96 13.29 -6.87
CA GLU A 73 5.38 12.43 -5.75
C GLU A 73 4.65 12.83 -4.45
N GLY A 74 4.40 11.86 -3.58
CA GLY A 74 3.75 12.12 -2.29
C GLY A 74 2.99 10.91 -1.71
N ILE A 75 2.26 11.13 -0.62
CA ILE A 75 1.46 10.09 0.03
C ILE A 75 0.37 9.60 -0.94
N HIS A 76 0.42 8.31 -1.25
CA HIS A 76 -0.47 7.64 -2.19
C HIS A 76 -1.65 6.98 -1.48
N HIS A 77 -1.42 6.28 -0.37
CA HIS A 77 -2.46 5.56 0.35
C HIS A 77 -2.10 5.35 1.83
N ILE A 78 -3.09 4.95 2.63
CA ILE A 78 -2.90 4.47 4.01
C ILE A 78 -3.42 3.04 4.07
N ALA A 79 -2.62 2.15 4.65
CA ALA A 79 -2.94 0.74 4.78
C ALA A 79 -3.26 0.36 6.22
N PHE A 80 -4.29 -0.47 6.40
CA PHE A 80 -4.69 -0.98 7.72
C PHE A 80 -4.61 -2.50 7.77
N LEU A 81 -3.97 -3.02 8.81
CA LEU A 81 -3.95 -4.44 9.10
C LEU A 81 -5.31 -4.88 9.66
N VAL A 82 -5.86 -5.96 9.09
CA VAL A 82 -7.13 -6.57 9.46
C VAL A 82 -7.00 -8.09 9.65
N GLU A 83 -7.98 -8.68 10.32
CA GLU A 83 -8.00 -10.13 10.63
C GLU A 83 -8.68 -11.02 9.60
N ASN A 84 -9.69 -10.48 8.92
CA ASN A 84 -10.47 -11.22 7.92
C ASN A 84 -10.85 -10.24 6.81
N LEU A 85 -9.99 -10.16 5.80
CA LEU A 85 -10.11 -9.21 4.71
C LEU A 85 -11.36 -9.49 3.88
N GLU A 86 -11.64 -10.75 3.57
CA GLU A 86 -12.81 -11.13 2.76
C GLU A 86 -14.13 -10.75 3.45
N GLU A 87 -14.25 -11.02 4.74
CA GLU A 87 -15.43 -10.64 5.53
C GLU A 87 -15.62 -9.12 5.58
N ILE A 88 -14.53 -8.36 5.76
CA ILE A 88 -14.58 -6.90 5.77
C ILE A 88 -15.01 -6.37 4.40
N LEU A 89 -14.46 -6.90 3.30
CA LEU A 89 -14.85 -6.49 1.95
C LEU A 89 -16.32 -6.76 1.69
N ALA A 90 -16.83 -7.94 2.06
CA ALA A 90 -18.24 -8.28 1.93
C ALA A 90 -19.12 -7.28 2.71
N GLY A 91 -18.78 -7.02 3.98
CA GLY A 91 -19.52 -6.07 4.82
C GLY A 91 -19.45 -4.62 4.32
N LEU A 92 -18.34 -4.19 3.71
CA LEU A 92 -18.22 -2.86 3.10
C LEU A 92 -19.05 -2.76 1.80
N LYS A 93 -19.06 -3.82 0.98
CA LYS A 93 -19.88 -3.88 -0.23
C LYS A 93 -21.38 -3.78 0.09
N GLU A 94 -21.85 -4.51 1.09
CA GLU A 94 -23.24 -4.45 1.56
C GLU A 94 -23.64 -3.06 2.06
N LYS A 95 -22.69 -2.32 2.64
CA LYS A 95 -22.87 -0.93 3.10
C LYS A 95 -22.76 0.10 1.97
N GLY A 96 -22.56 -0.32 0.72
CA GLY A 96 -22.50 0.56 -0.45
C GLY A 96 -21.16 1.27 -0.65
N PHE A 97 -20.08 0.78 -0.04
CA PHE A 97 -18.74 1.29 -0.33
C PHE A 97 -18.29 0.85 -1.72
N ASN A 98 -17.62 1.75 -2.44
CA ASN A 98 -17.02 1.45 -3.73
C ASN A 98 -15.68 0.76 -3.49
N LEU A 99 -15.64 -0.55 -3.72
CA LEU A 99 -14.41 -1.32 -3.68
C LEU A 99 -13.66 -1.15 -5.00
N ILE A 100 -12.34 -1.01 -4.94
CA ILE A 100 -11.49 -1.19 -6.13
C ILE A 100 -11.29 -2.68 -6.34
N ASP A 101 -10.96 -3.39 -5.27
CA ASP A 101 -10.75 -4.83 -5.26
C ASP A 101 -11.93 -5.51 -4.54
N GLU A 102 -12.75 -6.27 -5.29
CA GLU A 102 -13.83 -7.07 -4.70
C GLU A 102 -13.35 -8.38 -4.08
N LYS A 103 -12.13 -8.80 -4.41
CA LYS A 103 -11.44 -9.97 -3.86
C LYS A 103 -10.01 -9.59 -3.52
N PRO A 104 -9.41 -10.18 -2.47
CA PRO A 104 -8.00 -9.95 -2.17
C PRO A 104 -7.09 -10.35 -3.32
N ARG A 105 -5.96 -9.65 -3.43
CA ARG A 105 -4.82 -9.98 -4.31
C ARG A 105 -3.52 -9.95 -3.51
N ILE A 106 -2.41 -10.38 -4.08
CA ILE A 106 -1.14 -10.44 -3.35
C ILE A 106 -0.42 -9.07 -3.40
N GLY A 107 0.03 -8.63 -2.23
CA GLY A 107 0.83 -7.44 -1.99
C GLY A 107 2.26 -7.76 -1.60
N ALA A 108 2.98 -6.75 -1.10
CA ALA A 108 4.32 -6.90 -0.56
C ALA A 108 4.35 -7.93 0.59
N HIS A 109 5.46 -8.63 0.73
CA HIS A 109 5.67 -9.66 1.76
C HIS A 109 4.60 -10.77 1.76
N GLY A 110 3.96 -11.04 0.62
CA GLY A 110 2.95 -12.08 0.48
C GLY A 110 1.61 -11.79 1.16
N LYS A 111 1.40 -10.59 1.72
CA LYS A 111 0.13 -10.22 2.36
C LYS A 111 -1.01 -10.23 1.34
N LYS A 112 -2.21 -10.61 1.79
CA LYS A 112 -3.43 -10.36 1.03
C LYS A 112 -3.82 -8.91 1.19
N ILE A 113 -4.13 -8.24 0.09
CA ILE A 113 -4.47 -6.82 0.08
C ILE A 113 -5.71 -6.54 -0.76
N ALA A 114 -6.45 -5.49 -0.43
CA ALA A 114 -7.53 -4.96 -1.24
C ALA A 114 -7.71 -3.46 -1.01
N PHE A 115 -8.00 -2.72 -2.10
CA PHE A 115 -8.19 -1.27 -2.05
C PHE A 115 -9.66 -0.85 -2.04
N ILE A 116 -9.94 0.22 -1.29
CA ILE A 116 -11.24 0.91 -1.26
C ILE A 116 -11.13 2.23 -2.02
N HIS A 117 -12.11 2.51 -2.89
CA HIS A 117 -12.06 3.67 -3.76
C HIS A 117 -12.16 4.99 -2.96
N PRO A 118 -11.31 6.01 -3.22
CA PRO A 118 -11.28 7.27 -2.46
C PRO A 118 -12.60 8.02 -2.36
N LYS A 119 -13.45 7.90 -3.40
CA LYS A 119 -14.83 8.43 -3.42
C LYS A 119 -15.71 7.96 -2.25
N SER A 120 -15.40 6.83 -1.64
CA SER A 120 -16.16 6.30 -0.50
C SER A 120 -15.62 6.75 0.85
N ILE A 121 -14.40 7.30 0.93
CA ILE A 121 -13.73 7.61 2.20
C ILE A 121 -12.99 8.95 2.07
N ASN A 122 -13.74 10.06 1.97
CA ASN A 122 -13.21 11.43 2.06
C ASN A 122 -12.00 11.74 1.15
N GLY A 123 -11.87 11.07 0.00
CA GLY A 123 -10.74 11.26 -0.91
C GLY A 123 -9.47 10.49 -0.54
N VAL A 124 -9.50 9.64 0.49
CA VAL A 124 -8.36 8.82 0.92
C VAL A 124 -8.43 7.45 0.25
N LEU A 125 -7.34 7.05 -0.40
CA LEU A 125 -7.15 5.68 -0.87
C LEU A 125 -6.79 4.80 0.32
N ILE A 126 -7.67 3.86 0.66
CA ILE A 126 -7.47 2.92 1.76
C ILE A 126 -7.07 1.57 1.19
N GLU A 127 -5.98 1.01 1.71
CA GLU A 127 -5.63 -0.39 1.57
C GLU A 127 -6.00 -1.14 2.85
N LEU A 128 -6.55 -2.33 2.70
CA LEU A 128 -6.73 -3.29 3.78
C LEU A 128 -5.79 -4.46 3.54
N CYS A 129 -5.02 -4.82 4.55
CA CYS A 129 -4.02 -5.89 4.47
C CYS A 129 -4.34 -6.98 5.50
N GLU A 130 -4.15 -8.24 5.13
CA GLU A 130 -4.19 -9.39 6.02
C GLU A 130 -2.88 -10.16 5.87
N VAL A 131 -2.24 -10.47 7.02
CA VAL A 131 -1.07 -11.35 7.04
C VAL A 131 -1.56 -12.76 6.72
N VAL A 132 -0.94 -13.39 5.73
CA VAL A 132 -1.12 -14.81 5.50
C VAL A 132 -0.22 -15.52 6.50
N ASP A 133 -0.82 -16.15 7.49
CA ASP A 133 -0.07 -16.93 8.48
C ASP A 133 0.43 -18.20 7.77
N ASP A 134 1.73 -18.27 7.49
CA ASP A 134 2.36 -19.44 6.88
C ASP A 134 2.61 -20.56 7.91
N GLY A 135 1.76 -20.67 8.93
CA GLY A 135 1.61 -21.84 9.81
C GLY A 135 2.92 -22.49 10.30
N GLU A 136 3.89 -21.70 10.77
CA GLU A 136 5.07 -22.21 11.49
C GLU A 136 4.80 -22.48 12.97
#